data_AF-A0A416FDS2-F1
#
_entry.id   AF-A0A416FDS2-F1
#
_cell.length_a   1.000
_cell.length_b   1.000
_cell.length_c   1.000
_cell.angle_alpha   90.00
_cell.angle_beta   90.00
_cell.angle_gamma   90.00
#
_symmetry.space_group_name_H-M   'P 1'
#
loop_
_entity.id
_entity.type
_entity.pdbx_description
1 polymer ?
#
loop_
_entity_poly.entity_id
_entity_poly.type
_entity_poly.pdbx_seq_one_letter_code
_entity_poly.pdbx_strand_id
1 'polypeptide(L)'
;MKLIEKNCPMCGKVTYMKVTNEQRKEYDKYIVYGGKVQDKLKSFDKFGREFAKTGYCPECQEELFGSKAKNKDAYFYMEDLDQSVADKFMSEIEGMTAMAAIKSKAAEALSENAKLLFCYEFEIDYEDDVK
;
A
#
# COMPACT_ATOMS: atom_id res chain seq x y z
N MET A 1 -9.27 3.00 2.36
CA MET A 1 -8.32 2.02 1.79
C MET A 1 -7.00 2.29 2.44
N LYS A 2 -6.29 1.26 2.88
CA LYS A 2 -5.00 1.36 3.55
C LYS A 2 -3.94 0.61 2.76
N LEU A 3 -2.68 0.76 3.17
CA LEU A 3 -1.56 0.07 2.54
C LEU A 3 -0.89 -0.90 3.50
N ILE A 4 -0.35 -1.98 2.94
CA ILE A 4 0.70 -2.80 3.55
C ILE A 4 1.94 -2.64 2.68
N GLU A 5 2.99 -2.09 3.27
CA GLU A 5 4.30 -1.95 2.65
C GLU A 5 5.16 -3.20 2.88
N LYS A 6 5.86 -3.63 1.84
CA LYS A 6 6.89 -4.67 1.91
C LYS A 6 8.07 -4.30 1.03
N ASN A 7 9.27 -4.53 1.55
CA ASN A 7 10.47 -4.63 0.71
C ASN A 7 10.62 -6.08 0.25
N CYS A 8 10.66 -6.30 -1.07
CA CYS A 8 10.78 -7.63 -1.63
C CYS A 8 12.15 -8.24 -1.34
N PRO A 9 12.24 -9.38 -0.62
CA PRO A 9 13.54 -9.96 -0.27
C PRO A 9 14.30 -10.55 -1.47
N MET A 10 13.66 -10.72 -2.64
CA MET A 10 14.31 -11.22 -3.86
C MET A 10 14.91 -10.11 -4.72
N CYS A 11 14.13 -9.06 -5.00
CA CYS A 11 14.52 -8.00 -5.94
C CYS A 11 14.76 -6.64 -5.29
N GLY A 12 14.49 -6.48 -3.99
CA GLY A 12 14.70 -5.24 -3.22
C GLY A 12 13.67 -4.14 -3.46
N LYS A 13 12.76 -4.31 -4.43
CA LYS A 13 11.71 -3.32 -4.74
C LYS A 13 10.76 -3.14 -3.55
N VAL A 14 10.40 -1.88 -3.28
CA VAL A 14 9.34 -1.54 -2.33
C VAL A 14 7.99 -1.68 -3.03
N THR A 15 7.13 -2.52 -2.48
CA THR A 15 5.81 -2.83 -3.02
C THR A 15 4.75 -2.56 -1.97
N TYR A 16 3.65 -1.96 -2.40
CA TYR A 16 2.48 -1.70 -1.58
C TYR A 16 1.32 -2.57 -2.03
N MET A 17 0.60 -3.14 -1.07
CA MET A 17 -0.69 -3.80 -1.28
C MET A 17 -1.81 -2.92 -0.71
N LYS A 18 -2.80 -2.61 -1.55
CA LYS A 18 -4.04 -1.94 -1.16
C LYS A 18 -4.92 -2.91 -0.38
N VAL A 19 -5.35 -2.50 0.81
CA VAL A 19 -6.15 -3.32 1.73
C VAL A 19 -7.31 -2.56 2.32
N THR A 20 -8.40 -3.26 2.62
CA THR A 20 -9.53 -2.69 3.36
C THR A 20 -9.17 -2.43 4.82
N ASN A 21 -10.02 -1.67 5.52
CA ASN A 21 -9.89 -1.44 6.97
C ASN A 21 -9.95 -2.75 7.79
N GLU A 22 -10.72 -3.74 7.34
CA GLU A 22 -10.76 -5.07 7.97
C GLU A 22 -9.44 -5.82 7.76
N GLN A 23 -8.95 -5.89 6.53
CA GLN A 23 -7.70 -6.53 6.18
C GLN A 23 -6.51 -5.90 6.94
N ARG A 24 -6.47 -4.57 7.06
CA ARG A 24 -5.42 -3.89 7.84
C ARG A 24 -5.46 -4.29 9.32
N LYS A 25 -6.64 -4.33 9.94
CA LYS A 25 -6.80 -4.77 11.34
C LYS A 25 -6.37 -6.22 11.56
N GLU A 26 -6.66 -7.11 10.61
CA GLU A 26 -6.18 -8.49 10.65
C GLU A 26 -4.65 -8.56 10.56
N TYR A 27 -4.06 -7.79 9.63
CA TYR A 27 -2.62 -7.72 9.44
C TYR A 27 -1.88 -7.17 10.66
N ASP A 28 -2.32 -6.05 11.23
CA ASP A 28 -1.68 -5.44 12.40
C ASP A 28 -1.68 -6.42 13.59
N LYS A 29 -2.80 -7.13 13.82
CA LYS A 29 -2.88 -8.19 14.84
C LYS A 29 -1.95 -9.35 14.53
N TYR A 30 -1.86 -9.77 13.27
CA TYR A 30 -0.99 -10.87 12.86
C TYR A 30 0.48 -10.54 13.07
N ILE A 31 0.93 -9.31 12.75
CA ILE A 31 2.32 -8.90 12.95
C ILE A 31 2.69 -8.86 14.44
N VAL A 32 1.76 -8.45 15.32
CA VAL A 32 2.01 -8.38 16.77
C VAL A 32 1.94 -9.74 17.45
N TYR A 33 0.92 -10.55 17.14
CA TYR A 33 0.61 -11.78 17.88
C TYR A 33 1.02 -13.07 17.16
N GLY A 34 1.41 -12.99 15.88
CA GLY A 34 1.75 -14.15 15.06
C GLY A 34 0.61 -15.15 14.89
N GLY A 35 0.99 -16.41 14.64
CA GLY A 35 0.09 -17.53 14.44
C GLY A 35 0.04 -18.02 12.99
N LYS A 36 -0.89 -18.92 12.70
CA LYS A 36 -1.08 -19.47 11.35
C LYS A 36 -1.70 -18.40 10.45
N VAL A 37 -1.02 -18.05 9.36
CA VAL A 37 -1.45 -16.98 8.44
C VAL A 37 -2.88 -17.19 7.93
N GLN A 38 -3.29 -18.43 7.67
CA GLN A 38 -4.63 -18.77 7.21
C GLN A 38 -5.74 -18.53 8.26
N ASP A 39 -5.38 -18.56 9.54
CA ASP A 39 -6.32 -18.36 10.64
C ASP A 39 -6.41 -16.89 11.04
N LYS A 40 -5.35 -16.11 10.75
CA LYS A 40 -5.22 -14.71 11.17
C LYS A 40 -5.57 -13.71 10.07
N LEU A 41 -5.27 -14.03 8.81
CA LEU A 41 -5.53 -13.17 7.64
C LEU A 41 -6.69 -13.74 6.83
N LYS A 42 -7.86 -13.91 7.46
CA LYS A 42 -8.99 -14.62 6.86
C LYS A 42 -9.56 -13.90 5.66
N SER A 43 -9.57 -12.57 5.70
CA SER A 43 -10.07 -11.68 4.65
C SER A 43 -9.11 -11.53 3.45
N PHE A 44 -7.89 -12.08 3.53
CA PHE A 44 -6.94 -12.12 2.44
C PHE A 44 -7.11 -13.39 1.60
N ASP A 45 -6.91 -13.27 0.29
CA ASP A 45 -6.78 -14.43 -0.58
C ASP A 45 -5.41 -15.11 -0.42
N LYS A 46 -5.22 -16.27 -1.08
CA LYS A 46 -3.97 -17.04 -0.95
C LYS A 46 -2.73 -16.21 -1.33
N PHE A 47 -2.84 -15.37 -2.36
CA PHE A 47 -1.73 -14.56 -2.86
C PHE A 47 -1.40 -13.40 -1.91
N GLY A 48 -2.41 -12.68 -1.45
CA GLY A 48 -2.26 -11.60 -0.47
C GLY A 48 -1.73 -12.07 0.87
N ARG A 49 -2.08 -13.28 1.31
CA ARG A 49 -1.49 -13.89 2.52
C ARG A 49 0.00 -14.15 2.37
N GLU A 50 0.42 -14.63 1.20
CA GLU A 50 1.83 -14.85 0.89
C GLU A 50 2.57 -13.51 0.90
N PHE A 51 2.05 -12.50 0.18
CA PHE A 51 2.59 -11.14 0.21
C PHE A 51 2.75 -10.59 1.64
N ALA A 52 1.68 -10.64 2.45
CA ALA A 52 1.68 -10.13 3.81
C ALA A 52 2.70 -10.86 4.71
N LYS A 53 2.90 -12.16 4.48
CA LYS A 53 3.80 -13.00 5.29
C LYS A 53 5.26 -12.87 4.88
N THR A 54 5.57 -13.00 3.59
CA THR A 54 6.95 -13.15 3.10
C THR A 54 7.51 -11.89 2.47
N GLY A 55 6.63 -10.99 2.01
CA GLY A 55 7.04 -9.73 1.41
C GLY A 55 7.49 -9.82 -0.05
N TYR A 56 7.47 -11.01 -0.67
CA TYR A 56 7.76 -11.12 -2.10
C TYR A 56 6.76 -10.28 -2.90
N CYS A 57 7.27 -9.46 -3.82
CA CYS A 57 6.41 -8.70 -4.72
C CYS A 57 5.66 -9.63 -5.70
N PRO A 58 4.62 -9.14 -6.37
CA PRO A 58 3.82 -9.98 -7.26
C PRO A 58 4.62 -10.71 -8.35
N GLU A 59 5.60 -10.04 -8.95
CA GLU A 59 6.47 -10.63 -9.98
C GLU A 59 7.29 -11.80 -9.43
N CYS A 60 7.95 -11.61 -8.28
CA CYS A 60 8.75 -12.65 -7.66
C CYS A 60 7.90 -13.81 -7.12
N GLN A 61 6.67 -13.56 -6.66
CA GLN A 61 5.75 -14.64 -6.28
C GLN A 61 5.30 -15.46 -7.50
N GLU A 62 5.02 -14.80 -8.63
CA GLU A 62 4.68 -15.44 -9.90
C GLU A 62 5.83 -16.34 -10.38
N GLU A 63 7.07 -15.88 -10.26
CA GLU A 63 8.27 -16.64 -10.64
C GLU A 63 8.58 -17.80 -9.68
N LEU A 64 8.62 -17.53 -8.36
CA LEU A 64 9.04 -18.53 -7.36
C LEU A 64 7.98 -19.59 -7.07
N PHE A 65 6.70 -19.20 -7.05
CA PHE A 65 5.62 -20.06 -6.57
C PHE A 65 4.64 -20.47 -7.67
N GLY A 66 4.79 -19.93 -8.89
CA GLY A 66 3.87 -20.18 -10.01
C GLY A 66 2.44 -19.70 -9.73
N SER A 67 2.24 -18.87 -8.71
CA SER A 67 0.94 -18.32 -8.34
C SER A 67 0.73 -16.95 -9.00
N LYS A 68 -0.46 -16.67 -9.54
CA LYS A 68 -0.79 -15.37 -10.14
C LYS A 68 -1.70 -14.55 -9.25
N ALA A 69 -1.45 -13.24 -9.18
CA ALA A 69 -2.37 -12.31 -8.54
C ALA A 69 -3.68 -12.26 -9.36
N LYS A 70 -4.82 -12.51 -8.70
CA LYS A 70 -6.14 -12.38 -9.36
C LYS A 70 -6.47 -10.93 -9.69
N ASN A 71 -6.02 -10.01 -8.83
CA ASN A 71 -6.16 -8.58 -8.99
C ASN A 71 -4.77 -7.94 -8.91
N LYS A 72 -4.19 -7.57 -10.06
CA LYS A 72 -2.87 -6.92 -10.10
C LYS A 72 -2.94 -5.46 -9.65
N ASP A 73 -4.08 -4.78 -9.85
CA ASP A 73 -4.28 -3.37 -9.47
C ASP A 73 -4.32 -3.15 -7.94
N ALA A 74 -4.45 -4.24 -7.17
CA ALA A 74 -4.29 -4.24 -5.72
C ALA A 74 -2.84 -4.00 -5.27
N TYR A 75 -1.86 -4.05 -6.18
CA TYR A 75 -0.45 -3.88 -5.88
C TYR A 75 0.13 -2.76 -6.73
N PHE A 76 1.12 -2.04 -6.20
CA PHE A 76 1.92 -1.08 -6.96
C PHE A 76 3.33 -0.97 -6.37
N TYR A 77 4.29 -0.60 -7.20
CA TYR A 77 5.66 -0.38 -6.76
C TYR A 77 5.91 1.11 -6.47
N MET A 78 6.82 1.39 -5.55
CA MET A 78 7.27 2.76 -5.28
C MET A 78 7.84 3.41 -6.55
N GLU A 79 8.58 2.64 -7.35
CA GLU A 79 9.21 3.09 -8.60
C GLU A 79 8.21 3.43 -9.71
N ASP A 80 6.95 2.99 -9.61
CA ASP A 80 5.90 3.33 -10.56
C ASP A 80 5.30 4.73 -10.31
N LEU A 81 5.63 5.34 -9.17
CA LEU A 81 5.14 6.67 -8.82
C LEU A 81 5.99 7.75 -9.49
N ASP A 82 5.32 8.76 -10.05
CA ASP A 82 6.01 9.89 -10.66
C ASP A 82 6.59 10.80 -9.58
N GLN A 83 7.88 10.62 -9.31
CA GLN A 83 8.61 11.40 -8.32
C GLN A 83 8.58 12.90 -8.63
N SER A 84 8.61 13.29 -9.91
CA SER A 84 8.60 14.72 -10.28
C SER A 84 7.28 15.39 -9.93
N VAL A 85 6.16 14.68 -10.09
CA VAL A 85 4.84 15.15 -9.69
C VAL A 85 4.71 15.18 -8.17
N ALA A 86 5.25 14.17 -7.48
CA ALA A 86 5.26 14.14 -6.01
C ALA A 86 6.09 15.30 -5.42
N ASP A 87 7.30 15.55 -5.93
CA ASP A 87 8.16 16.64 -5.48
C ASP A 87 7.51 18.01 -5.68
N LYS A 88 6.87 18.20 -6.84
CA LYS A 88 6.11 19.41 -7.15
C LYS A 88 4.93 19.59 -6.20
N PHE A 89 4.17 18.53 -5.96
CA PHE A 89 3.07 18.56 -4.99
C PHE A 89 3.56 18.96 -3.60
N MET A 90 4.63 18.34 -3.09
CA MET A 90 5.20 18.65 -1.77
C MET A 90 5.67 20.10 -1.67
N SER A 91 6.22 20.65 -2.75
CA SER A 91 6.64 22.06 -2.82
C SER A 91 5.44 23.00 -2.81
N GLU A 92 4.34 22.67 -3.50
CA GLU A 92 3.13 23.50 -3.57
C GLU A 92 2.33 23.53 -2.27
N ILE A 93 2.42 22.48 -1.45
CA ILE A 93 1.69 22.35 -0.18
C ILE A 93 2.52 22.73 1.04
N GLU A 94 3.69 23.35 0.85
CA GLU A 94 4.56 23.78 1.95
C GLU A 94 3.79 24.66 2.97
N GLY A 95 3.90 24.29 4.25
CA GLY A 95 3.19 24.96 5.35
C GLY A 95 1.73 24.54 5.54
N MET A 96 1.17 23.68 4.68
CA MET A 96 -0.13 23.07 4.91
C MET A 96 -0.05 21.89 5.89
N THR A 97 -1.16 21.62 6.58
CA THR A 97 -1.33 20.33 7.26
C THR A 97 -1.54 19.23 6.21
N ALA A 98 -1.14 17.99 6.50
CA ALA A 98 -1.32 16.88 5.56
C ALA A 98 -2.79 16.69 5.13
N MET A 99 -3.74 16.89 6.06
CA MET A 99 -5.17 16.85 5.77
C MET A 99 -5.64 17.98 4.83
N ALA A 100 -5.09 19.20 4.97
CA ALA A 100 -5.38 20.28 4.04
C ALA A 100 -4.71 20.03 2.67
N ALA A 101 -3.49 19.51 2.66
CA ALA A 101 -2.71 19.22 1.46
C ALA A 101 -3.42 18.18 0.57
N ILE A 102 -3.87 17.06 1.13
CA ILE A 102 -4.52 15.99 0.35
C ILE A 102 -5.90 16.38 -0.19
N LYS A 103 -6.57 17.35 0.44
CA LYS A 103 -7.85 17.94 -0.02
C LYS A 103 -7.66 19.14 -0.95
N SER A 104 -6.42 19.57 -1.16
CA SER A 104 -6.11 20.73 -1.98
C SER A 104 -6.26 20.42 -3.47
N LYS A 105 -6.38 21.47 -4.28
CA LYS A 105 -6.34 21.35 -5.75
C LYS A 105 -5.02 20.77 -6.26
N ALA A 106 -3.91 21.01 -5.57
CA ALA A 106 -2.60 20.46 -5.94
C ALA A 106 -2.62 18.91 -5.93
N ALA A 107 -3.42 18.30 -5.04
CA ALA A 107 -3.56 16.85 -4.99
C ALA A 107 -4.25 16.27 -6.23
N GLU A 108 -4.96 17.06 -7.05
CA GLU A 108 -5.55 16.57 -8.31
C GLU A 108 -4.50 16.06 -9.31
N ALA A 109 -3.26 16.55 -9.23
CA ALA A 109 -2.16 16.09 -10.06
C ALA A 109 -1.62 14.71 -9.65
N LEU A 110 -1.83 14.30 -8.40
CA LEU A 110 -1.38 13.01 -7.90
C LEU A 110 -2.25 11.86 -8.45
N SER A 111 -1.59 10.76 -8.82
CA SER A 111 -2.27 9.50 -9.08
C SER A 111 -2.96 8.97 -7.81
N GLU A 112 -3.94 8.07 -7.96
CA GLU A 112 -4.59 7.46 -6.80
C GLU A 112 -3.60 6.73 -5.89
N ASN A 113 -2.60 6.03 -6.46
CA ASN A 113 -1.57 5.35 -5.68
C ASN A 113 -0.68 6.36 -4.92
N ALA A 114 -0.34 7.49 -5.53
CA ALA A 114 0.42 8.54 -4.85
C ALA A 114 -0.37 9.18 -3.70
N LYS A 115 -1.69 9.40 -3.88
CA LYS A 115 -2.58 9.86 -2.81
C LYS A 115 -2.66 8.87 -1.65
N LEU A 116 -2.79 7.58 -1.97
CA LEU A 116 -2.81 6.51 -0.99
C LEU A 116 -1.50 6.43 -0.20
N LEU A 117 -0.36 6.55 -0.88
CA LEU A 117 0.94 6.58 -0.23
C LEU A 117 1.08 7.78 0.70
N PHE A 118 0.73 8.98 0.23
CA PHE A 118 0.72 10.17 1.07
C PHE A 118 -0.15 9.98 2.31
N CYS A 119 -1.36 9.44 2.17
CA CYS A 119 -2.23 9.18 3.32
C CYS A 119 -1.61 8.14 4.27
N TYR A 120 -0.97 7.10 3.74
CA TYR A 120 -0.28 6.10 4.55
C TYR A 120 0.89 6.70 5.35
N GLU A 121 1.72 7.55 4.74
CA GLU A 121 2.88 8.17 5.39
C GLU A 121 2.48 9.18 6.48
N PHE A 122 1.35 9.86 6.31
CA PHE A 122 0.82 10.86 7.25
C PHE A 122 -0.30 10.32 8.16
N GLU A 123 -0.51 9.01 8.19
CA GLU A 123 -1.52 8.33 9.02
C GLU A 123 -2.97 8.83 8.83
N ILE A 124 -3.30 9.25 7.60
CA ILE A 124 -4.65 9.70 7.20
C ILE A 124 -5.46 8.51 6.67
N ASP A 125 -6.74 8.39 7.05
CA ASP A 125 -7.61 7.35 6.52
C ASP A 125 -8.21 7.77 5.17
N TYR A 126 -7.63 7.31 4.06
CA TYR A 126 -8.07 7.73 2.72
C TYR A 126 -9.56 7.48 2.44
N GLU A 127 -10.18 6.45 3.04
CA GLU A 127 -11.61 6.18 2.83
C GLU A 127 -12.51 7.09 3.64
N ASP A 128 -12.17 7.37 4.90
CA ASP A 128 -13.04 8.10 5.81
C ASP A 128 -12.79 9.61 5.75
N ASP A 129 -11.55 10.02 5.45
CA ASP A 129 -11.11 11.41 5.54
C ASP A 129 -11.04 12.14 4.20
N VAL A 130 -10.85 11.41 3.09
CA VAL A 130 -10.51 11.99 1.78
C VAL A 130 -11.56 11.70 0.71
N LYS A 131 -12.01 10.46 0.60
CA LYS A 131 -12.97 10.01 -0.43
C LYS A 131 -14.42 10.19 0.02
#